data_AF-A0AB40A7P2-F1
#
_entry.id   AF-A0AB40A7P2-F1
#
_cell.length_a   1.000
_cell.length_b   1.000
_cell.length_c   1.000
_cell.angle_alpha   90.00
_cell.angle_beta   90.00
_cell.angle_gamma   90.00
#
_symmetry.space_group_name_H-M   'P 1'
#
loop_
_entity.id
_entity.type
_entity.pdbx_description
1 polymer ?
#
loop_
_entity_poly.entity_id
_entity_poly.type
_entity_poly.pdbx_seq_one_letter_code
_entity_poly.pdbx_strand_id
1 'polypeptide(L)'
;MPQIEVSVRQGVAFLALYVLLLAALVRPQMNFSIFVDSFFLRVKYSAVMVLSYRFDTYMALAAAPLSAVTVFALSKWNERCENPSHQKMVITGVACFYVLVLLANVLANGMLMQQALIRFDQCPYRAWYMYGQMAMSFIKSSIADVQEVITRQHHRRPRLMYRMH
;
A
#
# COMPACT_ATOMS: atom_id res chain seq x y z
N MET A 1 24.70 29.43 -1.42
CA MET A 1 23.86 28.24 -1.19
C MET A 1 22.64 28.37 -2.08
N PRO A 2 22.37 27.45 -3.03
CA PRO A 2 21.15 27.54 -3.82
C PRO A 2 19.95 27.30 -2.89
N GLN A 3 19.05 28.27 -2.81
CA GLN A 3 17.82 28.14 -2.04
C GLN A 3 16.96 27.07 -2.71
N ILE A 4 16.69 25.98 -1.99
CA ILE A 4 15.77 24.94 -2.42
C ILE A 4 14.37 25.52 -2.25
N GLU A 5 13.89 26.28 -3.23
CA GLU A 5 12.49 26.65 -3.31
C GLU A 5 11.69 25.40 -3.67
N VAL A 6 11.17 24.71 -2.65
CA VAL A 6 10.24 23.60 -2.85
C VAL A 6 8.94 24.19 -3.37
N SER A 7 8.68 24.02 -4.66
CA SER A 7 7.39 24.43 -5.22
C SER A 7 6.26 23.60 -4.60
N VAL A 8 5.09 24.21 -4.38
CA VAL A 8 3.88 23.51 -3.88
C VAL A 8 3.58 22.25 -4.72
N ARG A 9 3.84 22.31 -6.02
CA ARG A 9 3.70 21.18 -6.96
C ARG A 9 4.62 20.00 -6.62
N GLN A 10 5.87 20.25 -6.23
CA GLN A 10 6.80 19.19 -5.80
C GLN A 10 6.35 18.58 -4.47
N GLY A 11 5.85 19.39 -3.54
CA GLY A 11 5.29 18.90 -2.28
C GLY A 11 4.09 17.98 -2.49
N VAL A 12 3.16 18.38 -3.36
CA VAL A 12 1.99 17.55 -3.73
C VAL A 12 2.42 16.26 -4.44
N ALA A 13 3.38 16.34 -5.37
CA ALA A 13 3.90 15.15 -6.06
C ALA A 13 4.59 14.18 -5.09
N PHE A 14 5.36 14.70 -4.14
CA PHE A 14 5.98 13.91 -3.08
C PHE A 14 4.93 13.20 -2.23
N LEU A 15 3.92 13.93 -1.74
CA LEU A 15 2.83 13.35 -0.96
C LEU A 15 2.09 12.26 -1.73
N ALA A 16 1.77 12.49 -3.00
CA ALA A 16 1.08 11.53 -3.85
C ALA A 16 1.90 10.24 -4.04
N LEU A 17 3.20 10.37 -4.39
CA LEU A 17 4.09 9.22 -4.54
C LEU A 17 4.31 8.52 -3.20
N TYR A 18 4.52 9.26 -2.12
CA TYR A 18 4.70 8.71 -0.79
C TYR A 18 3.49 7.87 -0.37
N VAL A 19 2.27 8.41 -0.45
CA VAL A 19 1.03 7.67 -0.12
C VAL A 19 0.84 6.45 -1.02
N LEU A 20 1.16 6.57 -2.31
CA LEU A 20 1.06 5.45 -3.25
C LEU A 20 2.02 4.31 -2.88
N LEU A 21 3.27 4.65 -2.54
CA LEU A 21 4.27 3.68 -2.12
C LEU A 21 3.92 3.06 -0.77
N LEU A 22 3.41 3.86 0.17
CA LEU A 22 2.91 3.36 1.44
C LEU A 22 1.79 2.34 1.24
N ALA A 23 0.80 2.65 0.40
CA ALA A 23 -0.30 1.74 0.10
C ALA A 23 0.19 0.42 -0.52
N ALA A 24 1.22 0.45 -1.35
CA ALA A 24 1.83 -0.75 -1.91
C ALA A 24 2.60 -1.58 -0.87
N LEU A 25 3.24 -0.93 0.11
CA LEU A 25 4.02 -1.58 1.17
C LEU A 25 3.17 -2.23 2.27
N VAL A 26 1.88 -1.90 2.35
CA VAL A 26 0.98 -2.51 3.34
C VAL A 26 0.86 -4.00 3.09
N ARG A 27 1.21 -4.81 4.09
CA ARG A 27 1.13 -6.26 3.98
C ARG A 27 -0.24 -6.78 4.44
N PRO A 28 -0.89 -7.64 3.64
CA PRO A 28 -2.13 -8.29 4.05
C PRO A 28 -1.90 -9.25 5.21
N GLN A 29 -2.76 -9.17 6.23
CA GLN A 29 -2.87 -10.13 7.31
C GLN A 29 -4.22 -10.82 7.22
N MET A 30 -4.20 -12.11 6.87
CA MET A 30 -5.40 -12.90 6.67
C MET A 30 -5.57 -13.85 7.86
N ASN A 31 -6.61 -13.63 8.67
CA ASN A 31 -6.99 -14.52 9.75
C ASN A 31 -8.26 -15.27 9.35
N PHE A 32 -8.19 -16.60 9.32
CA PHE A 32 -9.33 -17.46 9.00
C PHE A 32 -9.91 -18.02 10.29
N SER A 33 -11.22 -17.88 10.47
CA SER A 33 -11.94 -18.43 11.62
C SER A 33 -13.08 -19.30 11.10
N ILE A 34 -13.10 -20.57 11.51
CA ILE A 34 -14.13 -21.53 11.12
C ILE A 34 -15.13 -21.61 12.26
N PHE A 35 -16.37 -21.21 12.00
CA PHE A 35 -17.47 -21.37 12.94
C PHE A 35 -18.24 -22.65 12.58
N VAL A 36 -18.31 -23.57 13.54
CA VAL A 36 -19.12 -24.79 13.44
C VAL A 36 -20.30 -24.60 14.38
N ASP A 37 -21.45 -24.22 13.82
CA ASP A 37 -22.70 -24.26 14.58
C ASP A 37 -23.28 -25.67 14.46
N SER A 38 -23.11 -26.46 15.52
CA SER A 38 -23.76 -27.77 15.68
C SER A 38 -25.11 -27.59 16.37
N PHE A 39 -26.17 -27.33 15.61
CA PHE A 39 -27.54 -27.53 16.10
C PHE A 39 -27.99 -28.95 15.73
N PHE A 40 -28.66 -29.63 16.67
CA PHE A 40 -29.02 -31.06 16.77
C PHE A 40 -29.53 -31.80 15.50
N LEU A 41 -29.76 -31.15 14.37
CA LEU A 41 -30.23 -31.77 13.12
C LEU A 41 -29.56 -31.27 11.81
N ARG A 42 -28.71 -30.22 11.83
CA ARG A 42 -27.97 -29.73 10.64
C ARG A 42 -26.67 -29.05 11.05
N VAL A 43 -25.54 -29.58 10.57
CA VAL A 43 -24.24 -28.90 10.73
C VAL A 43 -24.16 -27.76 9.72
N LYS A 44 -24.15 -26.51 10.20
CA LYS A 44 -23.86 -25.34 9.36
C LYS A 44 -22.40 -24.95 9.59
N TYR A 45 -21.54 -25.31 8.63
CA TYR A 45 -20.18 -24.79 8.56
C TYR A 45 -20.21 -23.39 7.96
N SER A 46 -19.66 -22.39 8.66
CA SER A 46 -19.48 -21.04 8.12
C SER A 46 -18.04 -20.60 8.38
N ALA A 47 -17.23 -20.54 7.34
CA ALA A 47 -15.89 -19.98 7.42
C ALA A 47 -15.95 -18.45 7.24
N VAL A 48 -15.27 -17.71 8.11
CA VAL A 48 -15.15 -16.25 8.01
C VAL A 48 -13.67 -15.90 7.89
N MET A 49 -13.33 -15.15 6.85
CA MET A 49 -12.01 -14.58 6.64
C MET A 49 -12.01 -13.14 7.13
N VAL A 50 -11.16 -12.86 8.11
CA VAL A 50 -10.89 -11.51 8.60
C VAL A 50 -9.60 -11.03 7.95
N LEU A 51 -9.73 -10.07 7.05
CA LEU A 51 -8.61 -9.38 6.42
C LEU A 51 -8.29 -8.11 7.24
N SER A 52 -7.06 -8.08 7.75
CA SER A 52 -6.45 -6.95 8.41
C SER A 52 -5.14 -6.60 7.68
N TYR A 53 -4.50 -5.51 8.08
CA TYR A 53 -3.23 -5.10 7.50
C TYR A 53 -2.15 -4.92 8.57
N ARG A 54 -0.92 -5.29 8.20
CA ARG A 54 0.28 -4.94 8.97
C ARG A 54 1.06 -3.89 8.20
N PHE A 55 1.38 -2.82 8.90
CA PHE A 55 2.24 -1.77 8.39
C PHE A 55 3.49 -1.70 9.26
N ASP A 56 4.65 -1.70 8.60
CA ASP A 56 5.94 -1.60 9.27
C ASP A 56 6.46 -0.16 9.14
N THR A 57 6.62 0.51 10.27
CA THR A 57 7.13 1.89 10.33
C THR A 57 8.53 2.03 9.74
N TYR A 58 9.35 0.99 9.75
CA TYR A 58 10.66 1.03 9.09
C TYR A 58 10.53 1.11 7.56
N MET A 59 9.52 0.44 6.99
CA MET A 59 9.23 0.54 5.56
C MET A 59 8.68 1.92 5.19
N ALA A 60 7.91 2.55 6.08
CA ALA A 60 7.45 3.92 5.93
C ALA A 60 8.61 4.93 5.89
N LEU A 61 9.61 4.69 6.75
CA LEU A 61 10.80 5.53 6.83
C LEU A 61 11.68 5.38 5.59
N ALA A 62 11.78 4.18 5.02
CA ALA A 62 12.50 3.92 3.78
C ALA A 62 11.78 4.43 2.53
N ALA A 63 10.44 4.46 2.55
CA ALA A 63 9.62 4.98 1.45
C ALA A 63 9.80 6.49 1.23
N ALA A 64 10.01 7.25 2.31
CA ALA A 64 10.16 8.70 2.26
C ALA A 64 11.35 9.16 1.40
N PRO A 65 12.61 8.72 1.63
CA PRO A 65 13.73 9.10 0.80
C PRO A 65 13.56 8.63 -0.64
N LEU A 66 12.96 7.46 -0.88
CA LEU A 66 12.70 6.98 -2.25
C LEU A 66 11.78 7.94 -3.02
N SER A 67 10.68 8.36 -2.40
CA SER A 67 9.73 9.32 -2.98
C SER A 67 10.32 10.74 -3.10
N ALA A 68 11.19 11.16 -2.19
CA ALA A 68 11.88 12.45 -2.28
C ALA A 68 12.88 12.47 -3.44
N VAL A 69 13.68 11.41 -3.57
CA VAL A 69 14.70 11.28 -4.64
C VAL A 69 14.03 11.22 -6.02
N THR A 70 12.89 10.55 -6.16
CA THR A 70 12.17 10.51 -7.46
C THR A 70 11.61 11.87 -7.85
N VAL A 71 10.97 12.60 -6.93
CA VAL A 71 10.49 13.96 -7.20
C VAL A 71 11.65 14.91 -7.51
N PHE A 72 12.74 14.82 -6.75
CA PHE A 72 13.94 15.60 -7.00
C PHE A 72 14.51 15.31 -8.39
N ALA A 73 14.72 14.03 -8.73
CA ALA A 73 15.22 13.62 -10.03
C ALA A 73 14.33 14.11 -11.18
N LEU A 74 13.00 13.94 -11.05
CA LEU A 74 12.04 14.41 -12.06
C LEU A 74 12.01 15.95 -12.17
N SER A 75 12.21 16.68 -11.08
CA SER A 75 12.29 18.14 -11.12
C SER A 75 13.48 18.65 -11.94
N LYS A 76 14.55 17.84 -12.00
CA LYS A 76 15.79 18.11 -12.73
C LYS A 76 15.73 17.71 -14.21
N TRP A 77 14.60 17.22 -14.72
CA TRP A 77 14.48 16.67 -16.07
C TRP A 77 14.76 17.68 -17.20
N ASN A 78 14.36 18.94 -17.01
CA ASN A 78 14.48 20.01 -18.01
C ASN A 78 15.59 21.02 -17.71
N GLU A 79 16.43 20.79 -16.69
CA GLU A 79 17.54 21.70 -16.41
C GLU A 79 18.62 21.60 -17.49
N ARG A 80 19.18 22.74 -17.90
CA ARG A 80 20.34 22.77 -18.79
C ARG A 80 21.56 22.26 -18.05
N CYS A 81 22.08 21.12 -18.47
CA CYS A 81 23.28 20.52 -17.93
C CYS A 81 24.25 20.13 -19.05
N GLU A 82 25.52 20.03 -18.67
CA GLU A 82 26.64 19.78 -19.57
C GLU A 82 26.55 18.41 -20.27
N ASN A 83 25.96 17.41 -19.60
CA ASN A 83 25.69 16.07 -20.14
C ASN A 83 24.21 15.66 -19.98
N PRO A 84 23.32 16.12 -20.88
CA PRO A 84 21.88 15.92 -20.74
C PRO A 84 21.46 14.45 -20.91
N SER A 85 22.21 13.64 -21.65
CA SER A 85 21.94 12.21 -21.85
C SER A 85 22.17 11.40 -20.56
N HIS A 86 23.30 11.62 -19.90
CA HIS A 86 23.68 10.89 -18.69
C HIS A 86 22.74 11.21 -17.52
N GLN A 87 22.34 12.48 -17.38
CA GLN A 87 21.37 12.90 -16.38
C GLN A 87 19.98 12.30 -16.63
N LYS A 88 19.49 12.32 -17.88
CA LYS A 88 18.21 11.69 -18.23
C LYS A 88 18.23 10.19 -17.98
N MET A 89 19.35 9.51 -18.24
CA MET A 89 19.51 8.10 -17.92
C MET A 89 19.38 7.84 -16.41
N VAL A 90 20.04 8.64 -15.56
CA VAL A 90 19.94 8.52 -14.10
C VAL A 90 18.51 8.78 -13.62
N ILE A 91 17.86 9.85 -14.09
CA ILE A 91 16.47 10.16 -13.71
C ILE A 91 15.53 9.02 -14.12
N THR A 92 15.72 8.47 -15.32
CA THR A 92 14.93 7.34 -15.82
C THR A 92 15.17 6.10 -14.96
N GLY A 93 16.43 5.81 -14.58
CA GLY A 93 16.77 4.71 -13.68
C GLY A 93 16.09 4.82 -12.31
N VAL A 94 16.10 6.02 -11.72
CA VAL A 94 15.41 6.30 -10.44
C VAL A 94 13.91 6.11 -10.56
N ALA A 95 13.29 6.63 -11.63
CA ALA A 95 11.86 6.46 -11.88
C ALA A 95 11.49 4.99 -12.10
N CYS A 96 12.28 4.26 -12.90
CA CYS A 96 12.11 2.82 -13.12
C CYS A 96 12.25 2.03 -11.82
N PHE A 97 13.24 2.34 -10.99
CA PHE A 97 13.43 1.67 -9.70
C PHE A 97 12.21 1.86 -8.79
N TYR A 98 11.67 3.08 -8.71
CA TYR A 98 10.45 3.37 -7.96
C TYR A 98 9.25 2.54 -8.45
N VAL A 99 9.05 2.50 -9.77
CA VAL A 99 7.96 1.71 -10.39
C VAL A 99 8.15 0.22 -10.13
N LEU A 100 9.38 -0.30 -10.23
CA LEU A 100 9.69 -1.70 -9.96
C LEU A 100 9.39 -2.08 -8.52
N VAL A 101 9.80 -1.25 -7.54
CA VAL A 101 9.49 -1.48 -6.12
C VAL A 101 7.98 -1.51 -5.90
N LEU A 102 7.25 -0.58 -6.51
CA LEU A 102 5.80 -0.50 -6.39
C LEU A 102 5.13 -1.76 -6.98
N LEU A 103 5.47 -2.13 -8.21
CA LEU A 103 4.92 -3.30 -8.87
C LEU A 103 5.27 -4.59 -8.13
N ALA A 104 6.51 -4.76 -7.68
CA ALA A 104 6.92 -5.94 -6.94
C ALA A 104 6.10 -6.14 -5.66
N ASN A 105 5.84 -5.06 -4.91
CA ASN A 105 5.02 -5.15 -3.69
C ASN A 105 3.54 -5.42 -3.99
N VAL A 106 2.96 -4.73 -4.98
CA VAL A 106 1.56 -4.97 -5.39
C VAL A 106 1.36 -6.41 -5.87
N LEU A 107 2.28 -6.90 -6.71
CA LEU A 107 2.23 -8.27 -7.21
C LEU A 107 2.43 -9.28 -6.10
N ALA A 108 3.44 -9.11 -5.24
CA ALA A 108 3.68 -10.01 -4.12
C ALA A 108 2.47 -10.10 -3.19
N ASN A 109 1.90 -8.96 -2.78
CA ASN A 109 0.75 -8.93 -1.88
C ASN A 109 -0.52 -9.51 -2.53
N GLY A 110 -0.78 -9.17 -3.80
CA GLY A 110 -1.91 -9.71 -4.55
C GLY A 110 -1.81 -11.22 -4.78
N MET A 111 -0.63 -11.71 -5.16
CA MET A 111 -0.36 -13.14 -5.33
C MET A 111 -0.49 -13.90 -4.01
N LEU A 112 -0.01 -13.34 -2.88
CA LEU A 112 -0.17 -13.95 -1.57
C LEU A 112 -1.66 -14.11 -1.19
N MET A 113 -2.48 -13.09 -1.43
CA MET A 113 -3.93 -13.19 -1.22
C MET A 113 -4.56 -14.23 -2.16
N GLN A 114 -4.13 -14.25 -3.42
CA GLN A 114 -4.62 -15.21 -4.40
C GLN A 114 -4.31 -16.65 -4.01
N GLN A 115 -3.08 -16.94 -3.57
CA GLN A 115 -2.67 -18.25 -3.07
C GLN A 115 -3.46 -18.65 -1.82
N ALA A 116 -3.70 -17.72 -0.90
CA ALA A 116 -4.51 -17.97 0.28
C ALA A 116 -5.96 -18.34 -0.12
N LEU A 117 -6.60 -17.57 -1.00
CA LEU A 117 -7.97 -17.84 -1.47
C LEU A 117 -8.09 -19.18 -2.19
N ILE A 118 -7.12 -19.55 -3.04
CA ILE A 118 -7.08 -20.86 -3.72
C ILE A 118 -7.05 -22.00 -2.70
N ARG A 119 -6.31 -21.85 -1.60
CA ARG A 119 -6.24 -22.87 -0.54
C ARG A 119 -7.58 -23.10 0.18
N PHE A 120 -8.47 -22.11 0.16
CA PHE A 120 -9.82 -22.19 0.73
C PHE A 120 -10.90 -22.39 -0.35
N ASP A 121 -10.52 -22.85 -1.54
CA ASP A 121 -11.41 -23.12 -2.68
C ASP A 121 -12.26 -21.90 -3.12
N GLN A 122 -11.74 -20.70 -2.86
CA GLN A 122 -12.40 -19.45 -3.23
C GLN A 122 -11.88 -18.91 -4.56
N CYS A 123 -12.72 -18.13 -5.25
CA CYS A 123 -12.37 -17.54 -6.54
C CYS A 123 -11.13 -16.63 -6.45
N PRO A 124 -10.02 -16.93 -7.16
CA PRO A 124 -8.76 -16.20 -7.06
C PRO A 124 -8.86 -14.74 -7.50
N TYR A 125 -9.78 -14.42 -8.42
CA TYR A 125 -9.97 -13.04 -8.90
C TYR A 125 -10.48 -12.09 -7.81
N ARG A 126 -11.16 -12.61 -6.77
CA ARG A 126 -11.60 -11.78 -5.64
C ARG A 126 -10.43 -11.26 -4.80
N ALA A 127 -9.24 -11.89 -4.88
CA ALA A 127 -8.05 -11.50 -4.14
C ALA A 127 -7.64 -10.05 -4.43
N TRP A 128 -7.63 -9.66 -5.70
CA TRP A 128 -7.24 -8.33 -6.16
C TRP A 128 -8.23 -7.25 -5.71
N TYR A 129 -9.51 -7.58 -5.74
CA TYR A 129 -10.56 -6.70 -5.23
C TYR A 129 -10.45 -6.50 -3.71
N MET A 130 -10.26 -7.59 -2.95
CA MET A 130 -10.06 -7.53 -1.50
C MET A 130 -8.77 -6.77 -1.14
N TYR A 131 -7.69 -6.97 -1.90
CA TYR A 131 -6.45 -6.20 -1.74
C TYR A 131 -6.67 -4.70 -1.97
N GLY A 132 -7.41 -4.32 -3.01
CA GLY A 132 -7.77 -2.93 -3.28
C GLY A 132 -8.61 -2.32 -2.15
N GLN A 133 -9.59 -3.06 -1.62
CA GLN A 133 -10.37 -2.62 -0.45
C GLN A 133 -9.50 -2.43 0.78
N MET A 134 -8.54 -3.33 1.01
CA MET A 134 -7.59 -3.23 2.11
C MET A 134 -6.69 -1.99 1.98
N ALA A 135 -6.09 -1.76 0.81
CA ALA A 135 -5.27 -0.58 0.55
C ALA A 135 -6.06 0.72 0.74
N MET A 136 -7.31 0.77 0.27
CA MET A 136 -8.19 1.92 0.49
C MET A 136 -8.54 2.11 1.97
N SER A 137 -8.79 1.02 2.71
CA SER A 137 -9.05 1.08 4.15
C SER A 137 -7.83 1.57 4.93
N PHE A 138 -6.63 1.19 4.50
CA PHE A 138 -5.38 1.68 5.06
C PHE A 138 -5.24 3.19 4.85
N ILE A 139 -5.40 3.68 3.61
CA ILE A 139 -5.30 5.12 3.30
C ILE A 139 -6.28 5.93 4.15
N LYS A 140 -7.54 5.46 4.24
CA LYS A 140 -8.56 6.10 5.10
C LYS A 140 -8.13 6.10 6.57
N SER A 141 -7.59 4.99 7.07
CA SER A 141 -7.10 4.90 8.45
C SER A 141 -5.91 5.82 8.69
N SER A 142 -4.97 5.94 7.75
CA SER A 142 -3.79 6.80 7.92
C SER A 142 -4.18 8.27 7.96
N ILE A 143 -5.19 8.68 7.19
CA ILE A 143 -5.76 10.03 7.27
C ILE A 143 -6.44 10.24 8.63
N ALA A 144 -7.21 9.25 9.10
CA ALA A 144 -7.87 9.29 10.39
C ALA A 144 -6.86 9.31 11.56
N ASP A 145 -5.76 8.56 11.48
CA ASP A 145 -4.68 8.56 12.48
C ASP A 145 -4.00 9.93 12.55
N VAL A 146 -3.78 10.61 11.41
CA VAL A 146 -3.27 11.99 11.40
C VAL A 146 -4.26 12.95 12.05
N GLN A 147 -5.55 12.82 11.73
CA GLN A 147 -6.60 13.60 12.40
C GLN A 147 -6.68 13.29 13.90
N GLU A 148 -6.47 12.05 14.29
CA GLU A 148 -6.46 11.60 15.67
C GLU A 148 -5.25 12.19 16.43
N VAL A 149 -4.06 12.26 15.85
CA VAL A 149 -2.92 12.94 16.49
C VAL A 149 -3.26 14.41 16.79
N ILE A 150 -4.05 15.03 15.92
CA ILE A 150 -4.52 16.42 16.07
C ILE A 150 -5.67 16.52 17.09
N THR A 151 -6.57 15.52 17.16
CA THR A 151 -7.82 15.57 17.93
C THR A 151 -7.85 14.71 19.20
N ARG A 152 -6.83 13.88 19.45
CA ARG A 152 -6.67 12.89 20.53
C ARG A 152 -7.78 11.83 20.66
N GLN A 153 -8.54 11.54 19.60
CA GLN A 153 -9.64 10.55 19.64
C GLN A 153 -9.28 9.21 19.00
N HIS A 154 -9.13 8.16 19.83
CA HIS A 154 -8.73 6.81 19.40
C HIS A 154 -9.72 6.13 18.43
N HIS A 155 -9.28 5.91 17.19
CA HIS A 155 -10.04 5.16 16.18
C HIS A 155 -9.57 3.70 16.09
N ARG A 156 -10.53 2.78 16.08
CA ARG A 156 -10.26 1.34 15.97
C ARG A 156 -9.90 0.99 14.52
N ARG A 157 -8.78 0.30 14.30
CA ARG A 157 -8.35 -0.13 12.96
C ARG A 157 -9.46 -0.91 12.22
N PRO A 158 -9.78 -0.57 10.97
CA PRO A 158 -10.82 -1.25 10.21
C PRO A 158 -10.41 -2.69 9.92
N ARG A 159 -11.33 -3.63 10.16
CA ARG A 159 -11.20 -5.06 9.81
C ARG A 159 -12.23 -5.40 8.74
N LEU A 160 -11.77 -5.94 7.62
CA LEU A 160 -12.66 -6.38 6.54
C LEU A 160 -13.03 -7.85 6.80
N MET A 161 -14.33 -8.15 6.88
CA MET A 161 -14.82 -9.50 7.11
C MET A 161 -15.48 -10.03 5.84
N TYR A 162 -15.04 -11.20 5.38
CA TYR A 162 -15.61 -11.89 4.24
C TYR A 162 -16.11 -13.25 4.66
N ARG A 163 -17.37 -13.54 4.34
CA ARG A 163 -17.93 -14.88 4.52
C ARG A 163 -17.43 -15.76 3.38
N MET A 164 -16.85 -16.90 3.73
CA MET A 164 -16.46 -17.93 2.79
C MET A 164 -17.58 -18.96 2.66
N HIS A 165 -17.84 -19.37 1.43
CA HIS A 165 -18.86 -20.34 1.06
C HIS A 165 -18.23 -21.62 0.57
#